data_AF-A0A935PAJ0-F1
#
_entry.id   AF-A0A935PAJ0-F1
#
_cell.length_a   1.000
_cell.length_b   1.000
_cell.length_c   1.000
_cell.angle_alpha   90.00
_cell.angle_beta   90.00
_cell.angle_gamma   90.00
#
_symmetry.space_group_name_H-M   'P 1'
#
loop_
_entity.id
_entity.type
_entity.pdbx_description
1 polymer ?
#
loop_
_entity_poly.entity_id
_entity_poly.type
_entity_poly.pdbx_seq_one_letter_code
_entity_poly.pdbx_strand_id
1 'polypeptide(L)'
;MNCQDAQRGMVVNAHGDSPLSAEMSAHLAGCPACRQELEALRAFVRALPQGDLPPNAFFARQRAAIMERIETPAAPRFFPARWPWATGMAAALLLGVYFSWSQRPRPAPAELVRNLEMIQNMDMLEAWADMESHDRA
;
A
#
# COMPACT_ATOMS: atom_id res chain seq x y z
N MET A 1 2.92 -25.83 -0.28
CA MET A 1 3.12 -24.70 0.65
C MET A 1 4.61 -24.42 0.80
N ASN A 2 5.02 -23.15 0.74
CA ASN A 2 6.42 -22.76 0.98
C ASN A 2 6.69 -22.56 2.49
N CYS A 3 7.95 -22.37 2.89
CA CYS A 3 8.30 -22.22 4.31
C CYS A 3 7.73 -20.93 4.93
N GLN A 4 7.59 -19.86 4.15
CA GLN A 4 7.07 -18.58 4.63
C GLN A 4 5.58 -18.66 4.99
N ASP A 5 4.79 -19.35 4.16
CA ASP A 5 3.38 -19.63 4.41
C ASP A 5 3.22 -20.55 5.62
N ALA A 6 4.11 -21.56 5.75
CA ALA A 6 4.16 -22.42 6.91
C ALA A 6 4.39 -21.60 8.19
N GLN A 7 5.41 -20.73 8.19
CA GLN A 7 5.75 -19.86 9.33
C GLN A 7 4.59 -18.96 9.75
N ARG A 8 3.91 -18.33 8.79
CA ARG A 8 2.73 -17.51 9.10
C ARG A 8 1.62 -18.33 9.77
N GLY A 9 1.33 -19.52 9.26
CA GLY A 9 0.31 -20.38 9.85
C GLY A 9 0.72 -20.95 11.22
N MET A 10 2.02 -21.18 11.46
CA MET A 10 2.53 -21.62 12.77
C MET A 10 2.28 -20.59 13.87
N VAL A 11 2.42 -19.29 13.58
CA VAL A 11 2.14 -18.21 14.55
C VAL A 11 0.68 -18.21 14.98
N VAL A 12 -0.24 -18.40 14.03
CA VAL A 12 -1.69 -18.47 14.31
C VAL A 12 -2.04 -19.72 15.14
N ASN A 13 -1.31 -20.83 14.93
CA ASN A 13 -1.53 -22.09 15.63
C ASN A 13 -0.67 -22.26 16.91
N ALA A 14 0.14 -21.26 17.28
CA ALA A 14 1.14 -21.41 18.35
C ALA A 14 0.52 -21.78 19.72
N HIS A 15 -0.72 -21.33 19.95
CA HIS A 15 -1.50 -21.62 21.15
C HIS A 15 -2.11 -23.03 21.19
N GLY A 16 -2.17 -23.73 20.05
CA GLY A 16 -2.76 -25.07 19.95
C GLY A 16 -4.30 -25.10 19.96
N ASP A 17 -4.96 -23.95 19.86
CA ASP A 17 -6.42 -23.80 19.96
C ASP A 17 -7.18 -24.36 18.73
N SER A 18 -6.48 -24.78 17.68
CA SER A 18 -7.09 -25.32 16.47
C SER A 18 -6.18 -26.38 15.83
N PRO A 19 -6.74 -27.39 15.15
CA PRO A 19 -5.95 -28.38 14.44
C PRO A 19 -5.17 -27.72 13.28
N LEU A 20 -3.96 -28.23 13.02
CA LEU A 20 -3.17 -27.83 11.85
C LEU A 20 -3.90 -28.27 10.57
N SER A 21 -3.82 -27.47 9.50
CA SER A 21 -4.34 -27.89 8.20
C SER A 21 -3.57 -29.11 7.68
N ALA A 22 -4.20 -29.88 6.79
CA ALA A 22 -3.57 -31.06 6.18
C ALA A 22 -2.28 -30.69 5.43
N GLU A 23 -2.29 -29.56 4.71
CA GLU A 23 -1.13 -29.04 3.98
C GLU A 23 0.03 -28.63 4.90
N MET A 24 -0.29 -28.00 6.04
CA MET A 24 0.70 -27.62 7.06
C MET A 24 1.32 -28.86 7.69
N SER A 25 0.51 -29.86 8.01
CA SER A 25 0.97 -31.12 8.60
C SER A 25 1.89 -31.88 7.64
N ALA A 26 1.55 -31.91 6.35
CA ALA A 26 2.40 -32.50 5.30
C ALA A 26 3.73 -31.74 5.15
N HIS A 27 3.72 -30.40 5.19
CA HIS A 27 4.95 -29.60 5.13
C HIS A 27 5.86 -29.85 6.34
N LEU A 28 5.31 -29.91 7.55
CA LEU A 28 6.07 -30.20 8.77
C LEU A 28 6.68 -31.60 8.74
N ALA A 29 6.00 -32.59 8.16
CA ALA A 29 6.59 -33.91 7.95
C ALA A 29 7.82 -33.86 7.03
N GLY A 30 7.81 -32.99 6.02
CA GLY A 30 8.91 -32.83 5.05
C GLY A 30 10.00 -31.84 5.43
N CYS A 31 9.78 -30.92 6.37
CA CYS A 31 10.71 -29.83 6.70
C CYS A 31 11.14 -29.86 8.18
N PRO A 32 12.39 -30.26 8.50
CA PRO A 32 12.88 -30.27 9.88
C PRO A 32 13.05 -28.88 10.49
N ALA A 33 13.42 -27.86 9.69
CA ALA A 33 13.59 -26.49 10.17
C ALA A 33 12.27 -25.91 10.71
N CYS A 34 11.19 -26.02 9.93
CA CYS A 34 9.87 -25.57 10.35
C CYS A 34 9.36 -26.33 11.59
N ARG A 35 9.68 -27.62 11.75
CA ARG A 35 9.34 -28.37 12.97
C ARG A 35 10.04 -27.83 14.21
N GLN A 36 11.34 -27.56 14.10
CA GLN A 36 12.12 -27.02 15.21
C GLN A 36 11.61 -25.62 15.61
N GLU A 37 11.27 -24.78 14.63
CA GLU A 37 10.67 -23.47 14.88
C GLU A 37 9.32 -23.58 15.59
N LEU A 38 8.44 -24.51 15.18
CA LEU A 38 7.16 -24.74 15.82
C LEU A 38 7.31 -25.19 17.28
N GLU A 39 8.27 -26.07 17.55
CA GLU A 39 8.58 -26.53 18.90
C GLU A 39 9.11 -25.40 19.78
N ALA A 40 10.04 -24.59 19.26
CA ALA A 40 10.56 -23.41 19.96
C ALA A 40 9.44 -22.39 20.26
N LEU A 41 8.56 -22.15 19.29
CA LEU A 41 7.43 -21.23 19.45
C LEU A 41 6.45 -21.73 20.51
N ARG A 42 6.13 -23.03 20.52
CA ARG A 42 5.27 -23.66 21.53
C ARG A 42 5.91 -23.61 22.92
N ALA A 43 7.22 -23.87 23.01
CA ALA A 43 7.95 -23.77 24.27
C ALA A 43 7.91 -22.34 24.82
N PHE A 44 8.12 -21.34 23.96
CA PHE A 44 8.01 -19.94 24.31
C PHE A 44 6.61 -19.58 24.81
N VAL A 45 5.55 -19.95 24.09
CA VAL A 45 4.16 -19.69 24.50
C VAL A 45 3.82 -20.35 25.84
N ARG A 46 4.30 -21.58 26.09
CA ARG A 46 4.11 -22.26 27.38
C ARG A 46 4.87 -21.62 28.53
N ALA A 47 6.01 -20.98 28.25
CA ALA A 47 6.82 -20.29 29.25
C ALA A 47 6.22 -18.94 29.66
N LEU A 48 5.29 -18.38 28.87
CA LEU A 48 4.59 -17.16 29.24
C LEU A 48 3.70 -17.44 30.47
N PRO A 49 3.69 -16.54 31.47
CA PRO A 49 2.82 -16.68 32.62
C PRO A 49 1.37 -16.69 32.14
N GLN A 50 0.71 -17.84 32.28
CA GLN A 50 -0.73 -17.94 32.10
C GLN A 50 -1.38 -17.31 33.32
N GLY A 51 -1.42 -15.98 33.32
CA GLY A 51 -2.18 -15.26 34.33
C GLY A 51 -3.64 -15.68 34.22
N ASP A 52 -4.25 -16.02 35.35
CA ASP A 52 -5.71 -16.00 35.50
C ASP A 52 -6.15 -14.56 35.24
N LEU A 53 -6.37 -14.22 33.97
CA LEU A 53 -7.03 -12.98 33.64
C LEU A 53 -8.37 -13.05 34.37
N PRO A 54 -8.67 -12.13 35.31
CA PRO A 54 -10.01 -12.06 35.86
C PRO A 54 -10.96 -11.98 34.67
N PRO A 55 -12.17 -12.58 34.70
CA PRO A 55 -13.13 -12.52 33.61
C PRO A 55 -13.51 -11.06 33.40
N ASN A 56 -12.66 -10.35 32.68
CA ASN A 56 -12.76 -8.95 32.40
C ASN A 56 -13.79 -8.94 31.28
N ALA A 57 -15.03 -8.77 31.73
CA ALA A 57 -16.21 -8.61 30.89
C ALA A 57 -15.96 -7.61 29.75
N PHE A 58 -14.94 -6.75 29.84
CA PHE A 58 -14.42 -5.98 28.72
C PHE A 58 -13.99 -6.82 27.51
N PHE A 59 -13.04 -7.76 27.62
CA PHE A 59 -12.57 -8.52 26.46
C PHE A 59 -13.62 -9.50 25.95
N ALA A 60 -14.43 -10.09 26.84
CA ALA A 60 -15.56 -10.91 26.43
C ALA A 60 -16.61 -10.09 25.65
N ARG A 61 -16.98 -8.89 26.14
CA ARG A 61 -17.88 -7.96 25.41
C ARG A 61 -17.28 -7.48 24.10
N GLN A 62 -15.99 -7.17 24.08
CA GLN A 62 -15.31 -6.70 22.88
C GLN A 62 -15.23 -7.81 21.83
N ARG A 63 -14.89 -9.04 22.22
CA ARG A 63 -14.90 -10.20 21.32
C ARG A 63 -16.29 -10.46 20.76
N ALA A 64 -17.32 -10.40 21.59
CA ALA A 64 -18.71 -10.55 21.14
C ALA A 64 -19.10 -9.46 20.12
N ALA A 65 -18.78 -8.20 20.39
CA ALA A 65 -19.07 -7.09 19.47
C ALA A 65 -18.31 -7.19 18.14
N ILE A 66 -17.08 -7.71 18.14
CA ILE A 66 -16.30 -7.97 16.92
C ILE A 66 -16.96 -9.09 16.11
N MET A 67 -17.28 -10.23 16.75
CA MET A 67 -17.91 -11.37 16.07
C MET A 67 -19.27 -10.98 15.48
N GLU A 68 -20.10 -10.25 16.23
CA GLU A 68 -21.38 -9.74 15.75
C GLU A 68 -21.22 -8.88 14.49
N ARG A 69 -20.18 -8.04 14.43
CA ARG A 69 -19.92 -7.16 13.28
C ARG A 69 -19.29 -7.87 12.07
N ILE A 70 -18.65 -9.02 12.28
CA ILE A 70 -18.14 -9.88 11.20
C ILE A 70 -19.29 -10.72 10.62
N GLU A 71 -20.15 -11.27 11.48
CA GLU A 71 -21.26 -12.14 11.09
C GLU A 71 -22.44 -11.38 10.50
N THR A 72 -22.62 -10.11 10.87
CA THR A 72 -23.59 -9.24 10.22
C THR A 72 -22.94 -8.58 9.00
N PRO A 73 -23.18 -9.06 7.76
CA PRO A 73 -22.78 -8.30 6.59
C PRO A 73 -23.46 -6.94 6.69
N ALA A 74 -22.66 -5.88 6.82
CA ALA A 74 -23.19 -4.54 6.84
C ALA A 74 -24.07 -4.37 5.60
N ALA A 75 -25.38 -4.17 5.81
CA ALA A 75 -26.31 -3.95 4.72
C ALA A 75 -25.71 -2.85 3.82
N PRO A 76 -25.66 -3.05 2.48
CA PRO A 76 -25.10 -2.04 1.60
C PRO A 76 -25.84 -0.74 1.88
N ARG A 77 -25.11 0.25 2.40
CA ARG A 77 -25.65 1.58 2.60
C ARG A 77 -25.93 2.11 1.21
N PHE A 78 -27.16 1.94 0.75
CA PHE A 78 -27.68 2.62 -0.42
C PHE A 78 -27.57 4.11 -0.13
N PHE A 79 -26.48 4.72 -0.59
CA PHE A 79 -26.39 6.16 -0.68
C PHE A 79 -27.63 6.62 -1.45
N PRO A 80 -28.40 7.60 -0.94
CA PRO A 80 -29.60 8.04 -1.63
C PRO A 80 -29.19 8.54 -3.02
N ALA A 81 -29.55 7.78 -4.05
CA ALA A 81 -29.22 8.00 -5.47
C ALA A 81 -29.89 9.25 -6.08
N ARG A 82 -30.30 10.19 -5.23
CA ARG A 82 -31.06 11.38 -5.59
C ARG A 82 -30.43 12.60 -4.93
N TRP A 83 -29.13 12.78 -5.11
CA TRP A 83 -28.52 14.09 -4.93
C TRP A 83 -28.58 14.83 -6.26
N PRO A 84 -29.54 15.74 -6.47
CA PRO A 84 -29.77 16.38 -7.78
C PRO A 84 -28.60 17.26 -8.25
N TRP A 85 -27.58 17.46 -7.41
CA TRP A 85 -26.35 18.18 -7.70
C TRP A 85 -25.17 17.27 -8.03
N ALA A 86 -25.27 15.96 -7.79
CA ALA A 86 -24.20 15.00 -8.13
C ALA A 86 -23.98 14.91 -9.65
N THR A 87 -25.05 15.02 -10.44
CA THR A 87 -24.96 15.08 -11.91
C THR A 87 -24.30 16.39 -12.37
N GLY A 88 -24.61 17.51 -11.73
CA GLY A 88 -23.99 18.81 -12.01
C GLY A 88 -22.49 18.81 -11.72
N MET A 89 -22.06 18.25 -10.58
CA MET A 89 -20.63 18.14 -10.26
C MET A 89 -19.89 17.20 -11.20
N ALA A 90 -20.48 16.06 -11.58
CA ALA A 90 -19.86 15.14 -12.52
C ALA A 90 -19.68 15.80 -13.90
N ALA A 91 -20.68 16.53 -14.39
CA ALA A 91 -20.58 17.26 -15.66
C ALA A 91 -19.52 18.38 -15.60
N ALA A 92 -19.47 19.13 -14.50
CA ALA A 92 -18.48 20.19 -14.31
C ALA A 92 -17.04 19.65 -14.22
N LEU A 93 -16.84 18.50 -13.56
CA LEU A 93 -15.53 17.83 -13.51
C LEU A 93 -15.10 17.34 -14.90
N LEU A 94 -16.00 16.71 -15.65
CA LEU A 94 -15.72 16.27 -17.01
C LEU A 94 -15.39 17.45 -17.93
N LEU A 95 -16.13 18.56 -17.82
CA LEU A 95 -15.86 19.78 -18.58
C LEU A 95 -14.51 20.39 -18.18
N GLY A 96 -14.19 20.42 -16.89
CA GLY A 96 -12.92 20.92 -16.38
C GLY A 96 -11.74 20.08 -16.88
N VAL A 97 -11.85 18.75 -16.88
CA VAL A 97 -10.83 17.85 -17.44
C VAL A 97 -10.70 18.05 -18.95
N TYR A 98 -11.82 18.12 -19.68
CA TYR A 98 -11.82 18.35 -21.13
C TYR A 98 -11.13 19.68 -21.48
N PHE A 99 -11.48 20.76 -20.77
CA PHE A 99 -10.92 22.08 -21.01
C PHE A 99 -9.44 22.14 -20.60
N SER A 100 -9.07 21.48 -19.50
CA SER A 100 -7.67 21.33 -19.11
C SER A 100 -6.85 20.58 -20.15
N TRP A 101 -7.42 19.54 -20.77
CA TRP A 101 -6.77 18.79 -21.85
C TRP A 101 -6.71 19.58 -23.15
N SER A 102 -7.77 20.34 -23.49
CA SER A 102 -7.79 21.16 -24.71
C SER A 102 -6.86 22.37 -24.61
N GLN A 103 -6.62 22.89 -23.41
CA GLN A 103 -5.69 23.97 -23.15
C GLN A 103 -4.25 23.51 -22.92
N ARG A 104 -3.95 22.20 -22.98
CA ARG A 104 -2.55 21.77 -22.95
C ARG A 104 -1.83 22.44 -24.13
N PRO A 105 -0.78 23.23 -23.87
CA PRO A 105 -0.01 23.82 -24.95
C PRO A 105 0.46 22.68 -25.84
N ARG A 106 0.18 22.77 -27.14
CA ARG A 106 0.71 21.81 -28.10
C ARG A 106 2.22 21.75 -27.90
N PRO A 107 2.83 20.56 -27.83
CA PRO A 107 4.28 20.46 -27.72
C PRO A 107 4.88 21.32 -28.82
N ALA A 108 5.80 22.21 -28.45
CA ALA A 108 6.47 23.06 -29.41
C ALA A 108 7.08 22.17 -30.51
N PRO A 109 6.96 22.54 -31.79
CA PRO A 109 7.54 21.74 -32.86
C PRO A 109 9.04 21.60 -32.59
N ALA A 110 9.59 20.41 -32.83
CA ALA A 110 10.98 20.08 -32.52
C ALA A 110 11.99 21.07 -33.14
N GLU A 111 11.60 21.70 -34.25
CA GLU A 111 12.35 22.76 -34.92
C GLU A 111 12.45 24.04 -34.09
N LEU A 112 11.38 24.46 -33.39
CA LEU A 112 11.40 25.62 -32.51
C LEU A 112 12.28 25.39 -31.28
N VAL A 113 12.24 24.18 -30.72
CA VAL A 113 13.09 23.78 -29.58
C VAL A 113 14.56 23.81 -29.99
N ARG A 114 14.88 23.27 -31.17
CA ARG A 114 16.25 23.27 -31.73
C ARG A 114 16.75 24.69 -32.03
N ASN A 115 15.89 25.57 -32.53
CA ASN A 115 16.24 26.97 -32.77
C ASN A 115 16.53 27.72 -31.46
N LEU A 116 15.75 27.47 -30.40
CA LEU A 116 15.99 28.06 -29.08
C LEU A 116 17.32 27.59 -28.47
N GLU A 117 17.64 26.31 -28.60
CA GLU A 117 18.90 25.73 -28.12
C GLU A 117 20.12 26.34 -28.85
N MET A 118 19.97 26.61 -30.15
CA MET A 118 21.03 27.27 -30.92
C MET A 118 21.24 28.73 -30.48
N ILE A 119 20.17 29.46 -30.16
CA ILE A 119 20.26 30.83 -29.64
C ILE A 119 20.91 30.86 -28.26
N GLN A 120 20.52 29.95 -27.35
CA GLN A 120 21.15 29.87 -26.02
C GLN A 120 22.65 29.51 -26.09
N ASN A 121 23.03 28.63 -27.02
CA ASN A 121 24.44 28.33 -27.25
C ASN A 121 25.21 29.52 -27.80
N MET A 122 24.58 30.37 -28.62
CA MET A 122 25.19 31.61 -29.12
C MET A 122 25.44 32.62 -28.01
N ASP A 123 24.45 32.84 -27.13
CA ASP A 123 24.60 33.74 -25.97
C ASP A 123 25.73 33.29 -25.03
N MET A 124 25.89 31.98 -24.83
CA MET A 124 26.95 31.43 -23.99
C MET A 124 28.34 31.66 -24.59
N LEU A 125 28.47 31.58 -25.91
CA LEU A 125 29.74 31.83 -26.61
C LEU A 125 30.11 33.33 -26.57
N GLU A 126 29.12 34.21 -26.69
CA GLU A 126 29.34 35.65 -26.59
C GLU A 126 29.81 36.05 -25.19
N ALA A 127 29.19 35.50 -24.13
CA ALA A 127 29.61 35.70 -22.76
C ALA A 127 31.06 35.21 -22.48
N TRP A 128 31.47 34.11 -23.13
CA TRP A 128 32.85 33.61 -23.03
C TRP A 128 33.84 34.52 -23.75
N ALA A 129 33.49 35.03 -24.93
CA ALA A 129 34.32 35.97 -25.68
C ALA A 129 34.54 37.28 -24.90
N ASP A 130 33.51 37.78 -24.24
CA ASP A 130 33.59 38.98 -23.40
C ASP A 130 34.53 38.76 -22.20
N MET A 131 34.46 37.61 -21.53
CA MET A 131 35.38 37.27 -20.44
C MET A 131 36.84 37.18 -20.89
N GLU A 132 37.11 36.54 -22.04
CA GLU A 132 38.47 36.40 -22.57
C GLU A 132 39.07 37.75 -23.01
N SER A 133 38.22 38.70 -23.42
CA SER A 133 38.65 40.06 -23.77
C SER A 133 39.11 40.88 -22.56
N HIS A 134 38.50 40.66 -21.39
CA HIS A 134 38.86 41.33 -20.15
C HIS A 134 40.17 40.83 -19.55
N ASP A 135 40.49 39.54 -19.69
CA ASP A 135 41.74 38.97 -19.15
C ASP A 135 42.99 39.36 -19.96
N ARG A 136 42.83 39.91 -21.17
CA ARG A 136 43.93 40.32 -22.06
C ARG A 136 44.25 41.82 -22.03
N ALA A 137 43.50 42.62 -21.26
CA ALA A 137 43.69 44.06 -21.10
C ALA A 137 44.41 44.39 -19.78
#